data_AF-A0A7C4WBE3-F1
#
_entry.id   AF-A0A7C4WBE3-F1
#
_cell.length_a   1.000
_cell.length_b   1.000
_cell.length_c   1.000
_cell.angle_alpha   90.00
_cell.angle_beta   90.00
_cell.angle_gamma   90.00
#
_symmetry.space_group_name_H-M   'P 1'
#
loop_
_entity.id
_entity.type
_entity.pdbx_description
1 polymer ?
#
loop_
_entity_poly.entity_id
_entity_poly.type
_entity_poly.pdbx_seq_one_letter_code
_entity_poly.pdbx_strand_id
1 'polypeptide(L)'
;MRWQDYPLMEEEVLIVRKGGRILFDFHKAVFARVAARYLESLNPITVRERGERIVLELEAEKGEELRAWLLLNLGKGFFITELESLELR
;
A
#
# COMPACT_ATOMS: atom_id res chain seq x y z
N MET A 1 9.97 0.03 -15.67
CA MET A 1 8.81 0.92 -15.48
C MET A 1 8.85 1.41 -14.04
N ARG A 2 8.56 2.69 -13.76
CA ARG A 2 8.48 3.15 -12.36
C ARG A 2 7.13 2.70 -11.79
N TRP A 3 7.09 2.30 -10.52
CA TRP A 3 5.88 1.76 -9.90
C TRP A 3 4.72 2.78 -9.88
N GLN A 4 5.02 4.08 -9.90
CA GLN A 4 4.02 5.14 -9.96
C GLN A 4 3.27 5.21 -11.30
N ASP A 5 3.83 4.59 -12.34
CA ASP A 5 3.27 4.58 -13.70
C ASP A 5 2.38 3.34 -13.93
N TYR A 6 2.17 2.49 -12.92
CA TYR A 6 1.28 1.32 -13.04
C TYR A 6 -0.17 1.77 -13.24
N PRO A 7 -0.89 1.22 -14.22
CA PRO A 7 -2.28 1.59 -14.49
C PRO A 7 -3.21 0.89 -13.48
N LEU A 8 -3.36 1.49 -12.31
CA LEU A 8 -4.16 0.94 -11.22
C LEU A 8 -5.62 1.40 -11.30
N MET A 9 -6.54 0.49 -10.99
CA MET A 9 -7.95 0.83 -10.78
C MET A 9 -8.18 1.51 -9.42
N GLU A 10 -9.38 2.05 -9.20
CA GLU A 10 -9.76 2.68 -7.93
C GLU A 10 -9.74 1.66 -6.77
N GLU A 11 -10.22 0.45 -7.03
CA GLU A 11 -10.32 -0.62 -6.04
C GLU A 11 -9.00 -1.39 -5.84
N GLU A 12 -7.95 -0.99 -6.54
CA GLU A 12 -6.66 -1.65 -6.54
C GLU A 12 -5.68 -0.98 -5.58
N VAL A 13 -5.08 -1.80 -4.71
CA VAL A 13 -3.98 -1.42 -3.83
C VAL A 13 -2.69 -1.99 -4.40
N LEU A 14 -1.75 -1.11 -4.70
CA LEU A 14 -0.41 -1.52 -5.11
C LEU A 14 0.49 -1.61 -3.89
N ILE A 15 1.15 -2.75 -3.71
CA ILE A 15 2.14 -2.98 -2.66
C ILE A 15 3.50 -3.11 -3.33
N VAL A 16 4.47 -2.29 -2.90
CA VAL A 16 5.84 -2.33 -3.42
C VAL A 16 6.81 -2.61 -2.28
N ARG A 17 7.51 -3.75 -2.36
CA ARG A 17 8.57 -4.13 -1.42
C ARG A 17 9.89 -3.52 -1.89
N LYS A 18 10.58 -2.80 -1.00
CA LYS A 18 11.89 -2.17 -1.27
C LYS A 18 12.82 -2.32 -0.07
N GLY A 19 13.68 -3.32 -0.10
CA GLY A 19 14.58 -3.62 1.02
C GLY A 19 13.80 -3.83 2.32
N GLY A 20 14.14 -3.07 3.36
CA GLY A 20 13.46 -3.12 4.68
C GLY A 20 12.13 -2.37 4.77
N ARG A 21 11.58 -1.89 3.64
CA ARG A 21 10.36 -1.08 3.62
C ARG A 21 9.30 -1.60 2.67
N ILE A 22 8.06 -1.29 2.98
CA ILE A 22 6.91 -1.62 2.15
C ILE A 22 6.10 -0.34 1.91
N LEU A 23 5.86 -0.07 0.64
CA LEU A 23 5.02 1.03 0.18
C LEU A 23 3.65 0.47 -0.19
N PHE A 24 2.60 1.17 0.22
CA PHE A 24 1.24 0.91 -0.18
C PHE A 24 0.71 2.13 -0.90
N ASP A 25 0.23 1.94 -2.12
CA ASP A 25 -0.38 2.98 -2.92
C ASP A 25 -1.87 2.66 -3.04
N PHE A 26 -2.69 3.44 -2.34
CA PHE A 26 -4.14 3.29 -2.26
C PHE A 26 -4.83 4.39 -3.07
N HIS A 27 -5.98 4.10 -3.67
CA HIS A 27 -6.93 5.18 -3.97
C HIS A 27 -7.45 5.80 -2.67
N LYS A 28 -7.73 7.11 -2.66
CA LYS A 28 -8.21 7.85 -1.48
C LYS A 28 -9.44 7.22 -0.85
N ALA A 29 -10.40 6.76 -1.66
CA ALA A 29 -11.61 6.09 -1.18
C ALA A 29 -11.28 4.77 -0.43
N VAL A 30 -10.35 3.97 -0.96
CA VAL A 30 -9.91 2.73 -0.32
C VAL A 30 -9.12 3.03 0.96
N PHE A 31 -8.21 3.99 0.91
CA PHE A 31 -7.43 4.41 2.09
C PHE A 31 -8.34 4.83 3.25
N ALA A 32 -9.31 5.71 2.98
CA ALA A 32 -10.25 6.22 3.97
C ALA A 32 -11.07 5.10 4.62
N ARG A 33 -11.52 4.14 3.81
CA ARG A 33 -12.32 3.02 4.30
C ARG A 33 -11.49 2.03 5.13
N VAL A 34 -10.23 1.81 4.74
CA VAL A 34 -9.48 0.63 5.15
C VAL A 34 -8.31 0.95 6.08
N ALA A 35 -7.44 1.89 5.72
CA ALA A 35 -6.20 2.17 6.44
C ALA A 35 -6.28 3.36 7.40
N ALA A 36 -7.10 4.38 7.08
CA ALA A 36 -7.13 5.64 7.82
C ALA A 36 -7.43 5.47 9.31
N ARG A 37 -8.32 4.54 9.67
CA ARG A 37 -8.70 4.26 11.07
C ARG A 37 -7.60 3.59 11.91
N TYR A 38 -6.60 3.01 11.25
CA TYR A 38 -5.50 2.30 11.90
C TYR A 38 -4.17 3.06 11.77
N LEU A 39 -4.19 4.25 11.18
CA LEU A 39 -2.98 4.97 10.77
C LEU A 39 -2.02 5.23 11.95
N GLU A 40 -2.54 5.60 13.11
CA GLU A 40 -1.74 5.80 14.32
C GLU A 40 -1.06 4.51 14.78
N SER A 41 -1.77 3.38 14.74
CA SER A 41 -1.23 2.07 15.14
C SER A 41 -0.20 1.50 14.15
N LEU A 42 -0.28 1.92 12.89
CA LEU A 42 0.65 1.52 11.84
C LEU A 42 1.99 2.27 11.94
N ASN A 43 2.01 3.42 12.63
CA ASN A 43 3.18 4.28 12.81
C ASN A 43 3.97 4.49 11.50
N PRO A 44 3.37 5.13 10.48
CA PRO A 44 3.98 5.22 9.17
C PRO A 44 5.24 6.08 9.15
N ILE A 45 6.22 5.65 8.36
CA ILE A 45 7.41 6.43 8.06
C ILE A 45 7.00 7.68 7.29
N THR A 46 6.17 7.50 6.25
CA THR A 46 5.60 8.60 5.49
C THR A 46 4.16 8.31 5.04
N VAL A 47 3.37 9.39 4.93
CA VAL A 47 2.07 9.40 4.27
C VAL A 47 2.09 10.56 3.28
N ARG A 48 1.85 10.30 2.00
CA ARG A 48 1.92 11.33 0.94
C ARG A 48 0.73 11.22 0.01
N GLU A 49 0.12 12.36 -0.31
CA GLU A 49 -0.90 12.41 -1.36
C GLU A 49 -0.25 12.53 -2.75
N ARG A 50 -0.84 11.83 -3.72
CA ARG A 50 -0.48 11.90 -5.14
C ARG A 50 -1.76 11.87 -5.98
N GLY A 51 -2.35 13.04 -6.21
CA GLY A 51 -3.66 13.15 -6.88
C GLY A 51 -4.74 12.45 -6.08
N GLU A 52 -5.40 11.46 -6.69
CA GLU A 52 -6.44 10.64 -6.04
C GLU A 52 -5.89 9.47 -5.23
N ARG A 53 -4.57 9.41 -5.02
CA ARG A 53 -3.93 8.30 -4.32
C ARG A 53 -3.18 8.74 -3.08
N ILE A 54 -3.06 7.82 -2.12
CA ILE A 54 -2.31 7.96 -0.89
C ILE A 54 -1.21 6.91 -0.88
N VAL A 55 0.03 7.36 -0.77
CA VAL A 55 1.20 6.51 -0.61
C VAL A 55 1.57 6.46 0.87
N LEU A 56 1.48 5.26 1.44
CA LEU A 56 1.84 4.95 2.81
C LEU A 56 3.14 4.14 2.81
N GLU A 57 4.14 4.58 3.57
CA GLU A 57 5.41 3.87 3.72
C GLU A 57 5.54 3.32 5.14
N LEU A 58 5.80 2.02 5.25
CA LEU A 58 5.95 1.29 6.51
C LEU A 58 7.29 0.56 6.55
N GLU A 59 7.80 0.38 7.76
CA GLU A 59 8.85 -0.61 8.04
C GLU A 59 8.32 -2.02 7.73
N ALA A 60 9.22 -2.94 7.35
CA ALA A 60 8.86 -4.26 6.84
C ALA A 60 7.84 -5.00 7.72
N GLU A 61 8.06 -5.07 9.04
CA GLU A 61 7.18 -5.79 9.96
C GLU A 61 5.75 -5.23 9.94
N LYS A 62 5.58 -3.91 10.09
CA LYS A 62 4.26 -3.25 10.04
C LYS A 62 3.64 -3.28 8.65
N GLY A 63 4.46 -3.26 7.60
CA GLY A 63 4.01 -3.47 6.25
C GLY A 63 3.41 -4.87 6.06
N GLU A 64 4.07 -5.92 6.53
CA GLU A 64 3.54 -7.29 6.43
C GLU A 64 2.25 -7.46 7.25
N GLU A 65 2.16 -6.85 8.43
CA GLU A 65 0.92 -6.83 9.22
C GLU A 65 -0.24 -6.20 8.42
N LEU A 66 -0.04 -5.02 7.83
CA LEU A 66 -1.07 -4.36 7.03
C LEU A 66 -1.42 -5.17 5.79
N ARG A 67 -0.42 -5.74 5.10
CA ARG A 67 -0.63 -6.60 3.93
C ARG A 67 -1.50 -7.81 4.28
N ALA A 68 -1.16 -8.53 5.36
CA ALA A 68 -1.93 -9.67 5.83
C ALA A 68 -3.37 -9.25 6.20
N TRP A 69 -3.51 -8.12 6.89
CA TRP A 69 -4.82 -7.57 7.23
C TRP A 69 -5.63 -7.27 5.97
N LEU A 70 -5.04 -6.65 4.94
CA LEU A 70 -5.70 -6.36 3.66
C LEU A 70 -6.15 -7.64 2.96
N LEU A 71 -5.31 -8.68 2.91
CA LEU A 71 -5.66 -9.97 2.31
C LEU A 71 -6.85 -10.65 2.99
N LEU A 72 -6.98 -10.48 4.32
CA LEU A 72 -8.08 -11.07 5.09
C LEU A 72 -9.37 -10.25 5.02
N ASN A 73 -9.27 -8.92 4.87
CA ASN A 73 -10.39 -8.00 5.06
C ASN A 73 -10.86 -7.31 3.77
N LEU A 74 -10.08 -7.36 2.68
CA LEU A 74 -10.54 -6.90 1.37
C LEU A 74 -11.55 -7.92 0.82
N GLY A 75 -12.82 -7.53 0.83
CA GLY A 75 -13.90 -8.32 0.26
C GLY A 75 -13.90 -8.33 -1.27
N LYS A 76 -14.95 -8.92 -1.87
CA LYS A 76 -15.14 -8.92 -3.32
C LYS A 76 -15.09 -7.48 -3.88
N GLY A 77 -14.41 -7.34 -5.03
CA GLY A 77 -14.28 -6.06 -5.74
C GLY A 77 -13.01 -5.28 -5.43
N PHE A 78 -12.11 -5.79 -4.58
CA PHE A 78 -10.78 -5.19 -4.35
C PHE A 78 -9.68 -6.08 -4.92
N PHE A 79 -8.61 -5.45 -5.37
CA PHE A 79 -7.46 -6.13 -5.94
C PHE A 79 -6.18 -5.67 -5.25
N ILE A 80 -5.25 -6.61 -5.06
CA ILE A 80 -3.90 -6.30 -4.59
C ILE A 80 -2.96 -6.64 -5.73
N THR A 81 -2.16 -5.66 -6.14
CA THR A 81 -1.03 -5.89 -7.03
C THR A 81 0.25 -5.75 -6.24
N GLU A 82 1.11 -6.77 -6.29
CA GLU A 82 2.38 -6.78 -5.56
C GLU A 82 3.55 -6.67 -6.54
N LEU A 83 4.45 -5.74 -6.27
CA LEU A 83 5.71 -5.59 -6.95
C LEU A 83 6.84 -5.78 -5.95
N GLU A 84 7.77 -6.67 -6.28
CA GLU A 84 9.02 -6.78 -5.56
C GLU A 84 10.08 -6.00 -6.33
N SER A 85 10.64 -4.96 -5.69
CA SER A 85 11.81 -4.30 -6.25
C SER A 85 12.98 -5.27 -6.11
N LEU A 86 13.34 -5.94 -7.20
CA LEU A 86 14.61 -6.64 -7.33
C LEU A 86 15.71 -5.57 -7.26
N GLU A 87 16.16 -5.22 -6.05
CA GLU A 87 17.48 -4.62 -5.89
C GLU A 87 18.49 -5.72 -6.26
N LEU A 88 18.87 -5.76 -7.54
CA LEU A 88 20.08 -6.43 -7.97
C LEU A 88 21.23 -5.71 -7.25
N ARG A 89 21.73 -6.33 -6.19
CA ARG A 89 23.02 -5.98 -5.58
C ARG A 89 24.16 -6.28 -6.55
#